data_AF-A0A9X0W6X2-F1
#
_entry.id   AF-A0A9X0W6X2-F1
#
_cell.length_a   1.000
_cell.length_b   1.000
_cell.length_c   1.000
_cell.angle_alpha   90.00
_cell.angle_beta   90.00
_cell.angle_gamma   90.00
#
_symmetry.space_group_name_H-M   'P 1'
#
loop_
_entity.id
_entity.type
_entity.pdbx_description
1 polymer ?
#
loop_
_entity_poly.entity_id
_entity_poly.type
_entity_poly.pdbx_seq_one_letter_code
_entity_poly.pdbx_strand_id
1 'polypeptide(L)'
;MTDQTTTEALKGSPQLEVFRIIDERLQDAVRREEDTDYRSAKANRRTQTIGRISVVTVLVLTPPVFYLIWTLVGAMGVITDRMGSMHEQVDLMEQDFDEVAARMSRINSAVGNMSNNIAVIEPMEQRLLRMRDDVDLISTSMGGIAPNVHSIDQILGGMDQNLLQMNHVFGFLNRDVFRMRQNVNQMSSPMRMVPFFGQ
;
A
#
# COMPACT_ATOMS: atom_id res chain seq x y z
N MET A 1 95.90 111.53 40.45
CA MET A 1 95.06 110.77 41.39
C MET A 1 94.73 109.44 40.69
N THR A 2 95.61 108.43 40.68
CA THR A 2 95.68 107.29 41.66
C THR A 2 94.28 106.72 41.94
N ASP A 3 93.88 105.48 41.61
CA ASP A 3 94.51 104.14 41.55
C ASP A 3 93.98 103.36 40.32
N GLN A 4 94.76 102.65 39.49
CA GLN A 4 95.43 101.36 39.73
C GLN A 4 94.49 100.24 40.23
N THR A 5 93.86 99.50 39.32
CA THR A 5 94.30 98.18 38.81
C THR A 5 93.97 96.99 39.70
N THR A 6 93.55 95.92 39.03
CA THR A 6 93.67 94.49 39.40
C THR A 6 92.44 93.87 40.04
N THR A 7 91.56 93.32 39.20
CA THR A 7 91.08 91.92 39.29
C THR A 7 90.34 91.50 38.02
N GLU A 8 90.89 91.85 36.85
CA GLU A 8 90.68 91.06 35.62
C GLU A 8 91.85 90.08 35.49
N ALA A 9 91.78 88.96 36.19
CA ALA A 9 92.67 87.81 35.95
C ALA A 9 92.12 86.59 36.68
N LEU A 10 91.19 85.89 36.04
CA LEU A 10 91.02 84.42 36.07
C LEU A 10 89.82 84.05 35.16
N LYS A 11 89.86 84.57 33.92
CA LYS A 11 89.04 84.10 32.81
C LYS A 11 89.93 83.19 31.99
N GLY A 12 89.71 81.88 32.08
CA GLY A 12 90.43 80.90 31.26
C GLY A 12 91.16 79.84 32.06
N SER A 13 90.43 79.00 32.80
CA SER A 13 90.87 77.62 33.03
C SER A 13 89.84 76.70 32.33
N PRO A 14 90.27 75.82 31.42
CA PRO A 14 89.37 74.94 30.66
C PRO A 14 88.60 73.96 31.57
N GLN A 15 88.98 73.83 32.84
CA GLN A 15 88.30 72.98 33.81
C GLN A 15 87.03 73.63 34.38
N LEU A 16 86.97 74.95 34.51
CA LEU A 16 85.81 75.64 35.09
C LEU A 16 84.64 75.71 34.08
N GLU A 17 84.95 75.87 32.80
CA GLU A 17 83.96 75.88 31.73
C GLU A 17 83.39 74.48 31.48
N VAL A 18 84.22 73.44 31.59
CA VAL A 18 83.77 72.03 31.57
C VAL A 18 82.86 71.73 32.76
N PHE A 19 83.18 72.19 33.97
CA PHE A 19 82.32 72.01 35.14
C PHE A 19 80.95 72.70 34.96
N ARG A 20 80.93 73.90 34.40
CA ARG A 20 79.67 74.62 34.13
C ARG A 20 78.84 73.95 33.05
N ILE A 21 79.46 73.46 31.98
CA ILE A 21 78.77 72.71 30.92
C ILE A 21 78.22 71.39 31.47
N ILE A 22 78.97 70.70 32.35
CA ILE A 22 78.50 69.47 33.00
C ILE A 22 77.31 69.76 33.91
N ASP A 23 77.32 70.85 34.67
CA ASP A 23 76.23 71.21 35.59
C ASP A 23 74.95 71.63 34.83
N GLU A 24 75.08 72.41 33.74
CA GLU A 24 73.94 72.71 32.84
C GLU A 24 73.37 71.44 32.19
N ARG A 25 74.23 70.50 31.77
CA ARG A 25 73.78 69.23 31.20
C ARG A 25 73.14 68.31 32.23
N LEU A 26 73.61 68.32 33.48
CA LEU A 26 73.00 67.57 34.57
C LEU A 26 71.63 68.16 34.93
N GLN A 27 71.53 69.48 35.04
CA GLN A 27 70.24 70.14 35.31
C GLN A 27 69.24 69.93 34.17
N ASP A 28 69.69 69.95 32.91
CA ASP A 28 68.86 69.62 31.75
C ASP A 28 68.43 68.14 31.75
N ALA A 29 69.30 67.22 32.19
CA ALA A 29 68.98 65.80 32.30
C ALA A 29 67.93 65.56 33.40
N VAL A 30 68.11 66.17 34.58
CA VAL A 30 67.17 66.08 35.70
C VAL A 30 65.81 66.69 35.33
N ARG A 31 65.79 67.84 34.65
CA ARG A 31 64.53 68.43 34.15
C ARG A 31 63.83 67.57 33.10
N ARG A 32 64.58 66.88 32.23
CA ARG A 32 64.01 65.93 31.27
C ARG A 32 63.44 64.69 31.94
N GLU A 33 64.03 64.25 33.04
CA GLU A 33 63.56 63.10 33.83
C GLU A 33 62.25 63.42 34.57
N GLU A 34 62.14 64.60 35.19
CA GLU A 34 60.89 65.07 35.80
C GLU A 34 59.74 65.22 34.78
N ASP A 35 60.03 65.71 33.58
CA ASP A 35 59.04 65.83 32.51
C ASP A 35 58.56 64.47 31.99
N THR A 36 59.44 63.45 31.96
CA THR A 36 59.05 62.10 31.57
C THR A 36 58.14 61.43 32.60
N ASP A 37 58.37 61.63 33.89
CA ASP A 37 57.52 61.07 34.94
C ASP A 37 56.13 61.74 34.98
N TYR A 38 56.08 63.05 34.76
CA TYR A 38 54.80 63.77 34.67
C TYR A 38 53.99 63.35 33.43
N ARG A 39 54.65 63.16 32.29
CA ARG A 39 53.99 62.64 31.06
C ARG A 39 53.53 61.20 31.24
N SER A 40 54.30 60.36 31.92
CA SER A 40 53.95 58.97 32.24
C SER A 40 52.74 58.89 33.19
N ALA A 41 52.70 59.73 34.22
CA ALA A 41 51.55 59.82 35.14
C ALA A 41 50.28 60.34 34.44
N LYS A 42 50.41 61.27 33.49
CA LYS A 42 49.28 61.83 32.72
C LYS A 42 48.77 60.86 31.65
N ALA A 43 49.67 60.08 31.03
CA ALA A 43 49.31 59.01 30.11
C ALA A 43 48.57 57.88 30.82
N ASN A 44 49.03 57.51 32.03
CA ASN A 44 48.44 56.42 32.82
C ASN A 44 46.99 56.72 33.28
N ARG A 45 46.66 57.99 33.53
CA ARG A 45 45.27 58.40 33.85
C ARG A 45 44.32 58.27 32.65
N ARG A 46 44.82 58.48 31.42
CA ARG A 46 44.02 58.35 30.19
C ARG A 46 43.80 56.89 29.79
N THR A 47 44.78 56.01 29.98
CA THR A 47 44.60 54.57 29.79
C THR A 47 43.70 53.97 30.87
N GLN A 48 43.75 54.48 32.10
CA GLN A 48 42.85 54.01 33.18
C GLN A 48 41.38 54.37 32.93
N THR A 49 41.07 55.54 32.38
CA THR A 49 39.69 55.88 32.01
C THR A 49 39.19 55.05 30.83
N ILE A 50 40.03 54.78 29.83
CA ILE A 50 39.68 53.91 28.70
C ILE A 50 39.39 52.48 29.20
N GLY A 51 40.23 51.93 30.08
CA GLY A 51 40.02 50.61 30.67
C GLY A 51 38.78 50.51 31.56
N ARG A 52 38.41 51.58 32.27
CA ARG A 52 37.17 51.61 33.06
C ARG A 52 35.93 51.68 32.16
N ILE A 53 35.98 52.48 31.10
CA ILE A 53 34.89 52.54 30.13
C ILE A 53 34.71 51.17 29.46
N SER A 54 35.79 50.49 29.05
CA SER A 54 35.68 49.16 28.44
C SER A 54 35.06 48.13 29.40
N VAL A 55 35.44 48.14 30.67
CA VAL A 55 34.84 47.24 31.68
C VAL A 55 33.37 47.56 31.90
N VAL A 56 32.99 48.83 32.00
CA VAL A 56 31.58 49.24 32.15
C VAL A 56 30.76 48.86 30.92
N THR A 57 31.30 49.04 29.71
CA THR A 57 30.61 48.65 28.46
C THR A 57 30.39 47.14 28.40
N VAL A 58 31.40 46.33 28.77
CA VAL A 58 31.24 44.86 28.83
C VAL A 58 30.21 44.48 29.90
N LEU A 59 30.26 45.09 31.09
CA LEU A 59 29.34 44.81 32.18
C LEU A 59 27.88 45.16 31.80
N VAL A 60 27.67 46.24 31.04
CA VAL A 60 26.34 46.66 30.56
C VAL A 60 25.85 45.78 29.41
N LEU A 61 26.73 45.30 28.54
CA LEU A 61 26.36 44.44 27.41
C LEU A 61 26.19 42.96 27.78
N THR A 62 26.77 42.51 28.89
CA THR A 62 26.71 41.09 29.29
C THR A 62 25.27 40.62 29.60
N PRO A 63 24.46 41.34 30.41
CA PRO A 63 23.09 40.93 30.70
C PRO A 63 22.18 40.79 29.45
N PRO A 64 22.13 41.74 28.50
CA PRO A 64 21.29 41.59 27.32
C PRO A 64 21.77 40.46 26.40
N VAL A 65 23.08 40.26 26.23
CA VAL A 65 23.60 39.14 25.44
C VAL A 65 23.24 37.80 26.08
N PHE A 66 23.38 37.68 27.40
CA PHE A 66 22.99 36.47 28.13
C PHE A 66 21.49 36.19 28.01
N TYR A 67 20.65 37.23 28.12
CA TYR A 67 19.21 37.10 27.92
C TYR A 67 18.88 36.61 26.50
N LEU A 68 19.51 37.16 25.46
CA LEU A 68 19.31 36.71 24.08
C LEU A 68 19.74 35.25 23.86
N ILE A 69 20.85 34.82 24.45
CA ILE A 69 21.28 33.42 24.38
C ILE A 69 20.26 32.52 25.08
N TRP A 70 19.79 32.92 26.26
CA TRP A 70 18.79 32.16 27.01
C TRP A 70 17.49 31.98 26.22
N THR A 71 16.96 33.06 25.64
CA THR A 71 15.73 32.99 24.84
C THR A 71 15.92 32.21 23.54
N LEU A 72 17.08 32.35 22.88
CA LEU A 72 17.41 31.59 21.68
C LEU A 72 17.48 30.08 21.94
N VAL A 73 18.12 29.67 23.05
CA VAL A 73 18.19 28.25 23.44
C VAL A 73 16.79 27.69 23.73
N GLY A 74 15.95 28.46 24.45
CA GLY A 74 14.56 28.06 24.67
C GLY A 74 13.76 27.91 23.38
N ALA A 75 13.89 28.86 22.46
CA ALA A 75 13.22 28.80 21.15
C ALA A 75 13.71 27.62 20.30
N MET A 76 15.02 27.33 20.30
CA MET A 76 15.58 26.16 19.62
C MET A 76 15.09 24.84 20.22
N GLY A 77 14.92 24.75 21.54
CA GLY A 77 14.32 23.58 22.18
C GLY A 77 12.92 23.29 21.64
N VAL A 78 12.05 24.31 21.63
CA VAL A 78 10.68 24.17 21.08
C VAL A 78 10.67 23.79 19.60
N ILE A 79 11.58 24.34 18.80
CA ILE A 79 11.71 23.99 17.38
C ILE A 79 12.15 22.53 17.24
N THR A 80 13.10 22.08 18.07
CA THR A 80 13.59 20.69 18.05
C THR A 80 12.47 19.71 18.40
N ASP A 81 11.67 20.00 19.43
CA ASP A 81 10.52 19.17 19.81
C ASP A 81 9.45 19.13 18.70
N ARG A 82 9.19 20.27 18.06
CA ARG A 82 8.27 20.34 16.92
C ARG A 82 8.80 19.58 15.71
N MET A 83 10.10 19.65 15.43
CA MET A 83 10.70 18.85 14.36
C MET A 83 10.65 17.35 14.68
N GLY A 84 10.85 16.96 15.94
CA GLY A 84 10.69 15.58 16.38
C GLY A 84 9.28 15.05 16.14
N SER A 85 8.26 15.80 16.56
CA SER A 85 6.86 15.41 16.33
C SER A 85 6.44 15.47 14.86
N MET A 86 7.00 16.37 14.06
CA MET A 86 6.81 16.37 12.60
C MET A 86 7.43 15.13 11.95
N HIS A 87 8.63 14.71 12.38
CA HIS A 87 9.25 13.50 11.86
C HIS A 87 8.40 12.26 12.15
N GLU A 88 7.90 12.12 13.37
CA GLU A 88 7.00 11.03 13.75
C GLU A 88 5.71 11.03 12.91
N GLN A 89 5.13 12.21 12.67
CA GLN A 89 3.95 12.32 11.80
C GLN A 89 4.25 11.95 10.34
N VAL A 90 5.42 12.33 9.82
CA VAL A 90 5.84 11.96 8.47
C VAL A 90 6.07 10.45 8.36
N ASP A 91 6.67 9.82 9.36
CA ASP A 91 6.88 8.37 9.39
C ASP A 91 5.53 7.61 9.43
N LEU A 92 4.57 8.10 10.22
CA LEU A 92 3.20 7.56 10.23
C LEU A 92 2.51 7.73 8.87
N MET A 93 2.68 8.89 8.21
CA MET A 93 2.15 9.10 6.87
C MET A 93 2.77 8.15 5.85
N GLU A 94 4.08 7.90 5.91
CA GLU A 94 4.75 6.93 5.04
C GLU A 94 4.16 5.53 5.21
N GLN A 95 3.93 5.11 6.45
CA GLN A 95 3.27 3.84 6.75
C GLN A 95 1.84 3.77 6.21
N ASP A 96 1.06 4.84 6.34
CA ASP A 96 -0.30 4.92 5.78
C ASP A 96 -0.26 4.83 4.23
N PHE A 97 0.72 5.48 3.58
CA PHE A 97 0.89 5.39 2.13
C PHE A 97 1.24 3.98 1.66
N ASP A 98 2.11 3.27 2.39
CA ASP A 98 2.43 1.87 2.10
C ASP A 98 1.18 0.98 2.25
N GLU A 99 0.35 1.21 3.27
CA GLU A 99 -0.89 0.46 3.42
C GLU A 99 -1.89 0.76 2.29
N VAL A 100 -2.02 2.03 1.89
CA VAL A 100 -2.86 2.43 0.75
C VAL A 100 -2.38 1.77 -0.54
N ALA A 101 -1.07 1.76 -0.79
CA ALA A 101 -0.49 1.10 -1.95
C ALA A 101 -0.79 -0.41 -1.96
N ALA A 102 -0.64 -1.07 -0.81
CA ALA A 102 -0.99 -2.48 -0.65
C ALA A 102 -2.49 -2.74 -0.90
N ARG A 103 -3.38 -1.89 -0.38
CA ARG A 103 -4.82 -1.98 -0.63
C ARG A 103 -5.16 -1.80 -2.11
N MET A 104 -4.55 -0.82 -2.78
CA MET A 104 -4.74 -0.59 -4.22
C MET A 104 -4.27 -1.77 -5.08
N SER A 105 -3.15 -2.41 -4.72
CA SER A 105 -2.68 -3.62 -5.41
C SER A 105 -3.69 -4.77 -5.31
N ARG A 106 -4.30 -4.97 -4.13
CA ARG A 106 -5.36 -5.97 -3.94
C ARG A 106 -6.62 -5.63 -4.74
N ILE A 107 -7.02 -4.36 -4.77
CA ILE A 107 -8.16 -3.90 -5.59
C ILE A 107 -7.90 -4.18 -7.07
N ASN A 108 -6.71 -3.84 -7.58
CA ASN A 108 -6.36 -4.09 -8.98
C ASN A 108 -6.42 -5.59 -9.32
N SER A 109 -5.95 -6.44 -8.41
CA SER A 109 -6.04 -7.89 -8.55
C SER A 109 -7.49 -8.39 -8.56
N ALA A 110 -8.33 -7.86 -7.66
CA ALA A 110 -9.76 -8.21 -7.60
C ALA A 110 -10.50 -7.77 -8.87
N VAL A 111 -10.25 -6.56 -9.35
CA VAL A 111 -10.82 -6.04 -10.60
C VAL A 111 -10.36 -6.87 -11.80
N GLY A 112 -9.09 -7.26 -11.86
CA GLY A 112 -8.58 -8.18 -12.90
C GLY A 112 -9.31 -9.53 -12.88
N ASN A 113 -9.52 -10.11 -11.70
CA ASN A 113 -10.29 -11.35 -11.54
C ASN A 113 -11.76 -11.18 -11.96
N MET A 114 -12.40 -10.06 -11.62
CA MET A 114 -13.76 -9.74 -12.08
C MET A 114 -13.81 -9.63 -13.60
N SER A 115 -12.83 -8.97 -14.22
CA SER A 115 -12.72 -8.89 -15.69
C SER A 115 -12.61 -10.27 -16.32
N ASN A 116 -11.80 -11.16 -15.75
CA ASN A 116 -11.68 -12.54 -16.21
C ASN A 116 -13.01 -13.31 -16.08
N ASN A 117 -13.73 -13.14 -14.97
CA ASN A 117 -15.03 -13.78 -14.77
C ASN A 117 -16.10 -13.24 -15.74
N ILE A 118 -16.10 -11.94 -16.03
CA ILE A 118 -17.00 -11.31 -16.99
C ILE A 118 -16.71 -11.80 -18.42
N ALA A 119 -15.44 -12.04 -18.76
CA ALA A 119 -15.08 -12.62 -20.06
C ALA A 119 -15.68 -14.04 -20.28
N VAL A 120 -16.06 -14.76 -19.21
CA VAL A 120 -16.75 -16.06 -19.31
C VAL A 120 -18.27 -15.91 -19.53
N ILE A 121 -18.83 -14.71 -19.43
CA ILE A 121 -20.27 -14.47 -19.68
C ILE A 121 -20.61 -14.60 -21.17
N GLU A 122 -19.73 -14.15 -22.05
CA GLU A 122 -19.93 -14.25 -23.51
C GLU A 122 -20.08 -15.71 -24.00
N PRO A 123 -19.26 -16.68 -23.53
CA PRO A 123 -19.52 -18.09 -23.82
C PRO A 123 -20.72 -18.68 -23.07
N MET A 124 -21.26 -18.06 -22.00
CA MET A 124 -22.51 -18.53 -21.39
C MET A 124 -23.72 -18.29 -22.28
N GLU A 125 -23.79 -17.17 -22.99
CA GLU A 125 -24.88 -16.92 -23.94
C GLU A 125 -24.89 -17.97 -25.05
N GLN A 126 -23.73 -18.31 -25.59
CA GLN A 126 -23.60 -19.38 -26.58
C GLN A 126 -24.00 -20.76 -26.01
N ARG A 127 -23.71 -21.03 -24.73
CA ARG A 127 -24.15 -22.27 -24.07
C ARG A 127 -25.66 -22.30 -23.89
N LEU A 128 -26.30 -21.18 -23.53
CA LEU A 128 -27.75 -21.08 -23.40
C LEU A 128 -28.46 -21.25 -24.75
N LEU A 129 -27.89 -20.70 -25.84
CA LEU A 129 -28.40 -20.92 -27.19
C LEU A 129 -28.33 -22.41 -27.57
N ARG A 130 -27.19 -23.08 -27.34
CA ARG A 130 -27.06 -24.52 -27.60
C ARG A 130 -28.05 -25.35 -26.75
N MET A 131 -28.21 -25.01 -25.47
CA MET A 131 -29.19 -25.67 -24.61
C MET A 131 -30.62 -25.50 -25.13
N ARG A 132 -30.96 -24.31 -25.65
CA ARG A 132 -32.26 -24.07 -26.27
C ARG A 132 -32.46 -24.95 -27.50
N ASP A 133 -31.46 -25.04 -28.36
CA ASP A 133 -31.50 -25.90 -29.56
C ASP A 133 -31.65 -27.38 -29.17
N ASP A 134 -30.92 -27.84 -28.15
CA ASP A 134 -31.02 -29.20 -27.62
C ASP A 134 -32.42 -29.50 -27.08
N VAL A 135 -33.04 -28.55 -26.37
CA VAL A 135 -34.41 -28.68 -25.85
C VAL A 135 -35.43 -28.74 -26.98
N ASP A 136 -35.28 -27.93 -28.03
CA ASP A 136 -36.15 -27.98 -29.21
C ASP A 136 -36.02 -29.32 -29.96
N LEU A 137 -34.81 -29.86 -30.07
CA LEU A 137 -34.54 -31.20 -30.61
C LEU A 137 -35.23 -32.30 -29.79
N ILE A 138 -35.12 -32.24 -28.46
CA ILE A 138 -35.79 -33.19 -27.55
C ILE A 138 -37.31 -33.09 -27.71
N SER A 139 -37.85 -31.87 -27.73
CA SER A 139 -39.29 -31.62 -27.91
C SER A 139 -39.79 -32.21 -29.22
N THR A 140 -39.05 -32.00 -30.31
CA THR A 140 -39.37 -32.57 -31.63
C THR A 140 -39.34 -34.09 -31.62
N SER A 141 -38.30 -34.69 -31.02
CA SER A 141 -38.18 -36.14 -30.90
C SER A 141 -39.32 -36.74 -30.06
N MET A 142 -39.69 -36.10 -28.96
CA MET A 142 -40.84 -36.51 -28.14
C MET A 142 -42.16 -36.40 -28.91
N GLY A 143 -42.34 -35.35 -29.70
CA GLY A 143 -43.47 -35.19 -30.61
C GLY A 143 -43.58 -36.32 -31.64
N GLY A 144 -42.46 -36.90 -32.07
CA GLY A 144 -42.43 -38.08 -32.94
C GLY A 144 -42.67 -39.42 -32.23
N ILE A 145 -42.38 -39.53 -30.93
CA ILE A 145 -42.62 -40.75 -30.16
C ILE A 145 -44.12 -40.97 -29.90
N ALA A 146 -44.87 -39.91 -29.60
CA ALA A 146 -46.31 -39.98 -29.35
C ALA A 146 -47.12 -40.69 -30.46
N PRO A 147 -46.97 -40.34 -31.76
CA PRO A 147 -47.68 -41.03 -32.83
C PRO A 147 -47.19 -42.46 -33.02
N ASN A 148 -45.89 -42.75 -32.81
CA ASN A 148 -45.37 -44.12 -32.89
C ASN A 148 -45.99 -45.02 -31.82
N VAL A 149 -46.10 -44.53 -30.59
CA VAL A 149 -46.77 -45.26 -29.49
C VAL A 149 -48.24 -45.48 -29.82
N HIS A 150 -48.92 -44.47 -30.37
CA HIS A 150 -50.32 -44.61 -30.81
C HIS A 150 -50.49 -45.66 -31.92
N SER A 151 -49.58 -45.69 -32.91
CA SER A 151 -49.60 -46.72 -33.95
C SER A 151 -49.35 -48.12 -33.40
N ILE A 152 -48.43 -48.27 -32.44
CA ILE A 152 -48.20 -49.56 -31.77
C ILE A 152 -49.47 -50.02 -31.04
N ASP A 153 -50.13 -49.12 -30.31
CA ASP A 153 -51.38 -49.42 -29.59
C ASP A 153 -52.48 -49.92 -30.54
N GLN A 154 -52.64 -49.27 -31.70
CA GLN A 154 -53.57 -49.71 -32.74
C GLN A 154 -53.23 -51.10 -33.31
N ILE A 155 -51.95 -51.36 -33.58
CA ILE A 155 -51.49 -52.67 -34.08
C ILE A 155 -51.77 -53.76 -33.06
N LEU A 156 -51.47 -53.51 -31.78
CA LEU A 156 -51.72 -54.46 -30.70
C LEU A 156 -53.22 -54.73 -30.53
N GLY A 157 -54.06 -53.71 -30.60
CA GLY A 157 -55.52 -53.87 -30.59
C GLY A 157 -56.03 -54.72 -31.77
N GLY A 158 -55.47 -54.53 -32.96
CA GLY A 158 -55.78 -55.36 -34.13
C GLY A 158 -55.31 -56.81 -33.98
N MET A 159 -54.13 -57.03 -33.40
CA MET A 159 -53.64 -58.39 -33.10
C MET A 159 -54.54 -59.11 -32.10
N ASP A 160 -55.01 -58.42 -31.05
CA ASP A 160 -55.91 -59.00 -30.05
C ASP A 160 -57.22 -59.47 -30.70
N GLN A 161 -57.81 -58.66 -31.58
CA GLN A 161 -59.00 -59.04 -32.34
C GLN A 161 -58.75 -60.26 -33.23
N ASN A 162 -57.62 -60.31 -33.94
CA ASN A 162 -57.26 -61.45 -34.78
C ASN A 162 -57.06 -62.72 -33.95
N LEU A 163 -56.45 -62.62 -32.77
CA LEU A 163 -56.26 -63.76 -31.85
C LEU A 163 -57.60 -64.27 -31.32
N LEU A 164 -58.54 -63.38 -30.99
CA LEU A 164 -59.90 -63.76 -30.59
C LEU A 164 -60.64 -64.50 -31.72
N GLN A 165 -60.47 -64.03 -32.96
CA GLN A 165 -61.06 -64.69 -34.13
C GLN A 165 -60.43 -66.06 -34.39
N MET A 166 -59.10 -66.17 -34.32
CA MET A 166 -58.40 -67.46 -34.41
C MET A 166 -58.88 -68.42 -33.33
N ASN A 167 -59.04 -67.96 -32.08
CA ASN A 167 -59.52 -68.79 -30.99
C ASN A 167 -60.95 -69.30 -31.26
N HIS A 168 -61.82 -68.46 -31.82
CA HIS A 168 -63.14 -68.90 -32.30
C HIS A 168 -63.04 -69.98 -33.39
N VAL A 169 -62.21 -69.77 -34.41
CA VAL A 169 -62.01 -70.74 -35.50
C VAL A 169 -61.48 -72.07 -34.96
N PHE A 170 -60.49 -72.04 -34.06
CA PHE A 170 -60.00 -73.25 -33.39
C PHE A 170 -61.07 -73.93 -32.55
N GLY A 171 -61.94 -73.16 -31.89
CA GLY A 171 -63.09 -73.71 -31.17
C GLY A 171 -64.05 -74.48 -32.08
N PHE A 172 -64.33 -73.96 -33.27
CA PHE A 172 -65.14 -74.66 -34.28
C PHE A 172 -64.43 -75.91 -34.81
N LEU A 173 -63.16 -75.79 -35.22
CA LEU A 173 -62.37 -76.91 -35.72
C LEU A 173 -62.28 -78.04 -34.69
N ASN A 174 -62.04 -77.72 -33.42
CA ASN A 174 -61.98 -78.71 -32.34
C ASN A 174 -63.31 -79.46 -32.19
N ARG A 175 -64.44 -78.75 -32.30
CA ARG A 175 -65.77 -79.34 -32.26
C ARG A 175 -66.03 -80.25 -33.46
N ASP A 176 -65.61 -79.84 -34.65
CA ASP A 176 -65.77 -80.63 -35.87
C ASP A 176 -64.90 -81.88 -35.86
N VAL A 177 -63.65 -81.78 -35.39
CA VAL A 177 -62.76 -82.93 -35.18
C VAL A 177 -63.34 -83.89 -34.16
N PHE A 178 -63.92 -83.39 -33.07
CA PHE A 178 -64.59 -84.23 -32.08
C PHE A 178 -65.79 -84.99 -32.69
N ARG A 179 -66.61 -84.32 -33.50
CA ARG A 179 -67.72 -84.96 -34.23
C ARG A 179 -67.21 -85.99 -35.24
N MET A 180 -66.16 -85.69 -36.00
CA MET A 180 -65.55 -86.65 -36.92
C MET A 180 -65.04 -87.88 -36.17
N ARG A 181 -64.37 -87.70 -35.02
CA ARG A 181 -63.92 -88.81 -34.18
C ARG A 181 -65.08 -89.67 -33.67
N GLN A 182 -66.20 -89.05 -33.27
CA GLN A 182 -67.41 -89.78 -32.90
C GLN A 182 -67.97 -90.58 -34.08
N ASN A 183 -68.08 -89.97 -35.26
CA ASN A 183 -68.56 -90.64 -36.47
C ASN A 183 -67.66 -91.82 -36.87
N VAL A 184 -66.33 -91.64 -36.86
CA VAL A 184 -65.37 -92.72 -37.15
C VAL A 184 -65.48 -93.84 -36.13
N ASN A 185 -65.62 -93.53 -34.84
CA ASN A 185 -65.84 -94.54 -33.80
C ASN A 185 -67.15 -95.30 -33.99
N GLN A 186 -68.23 -94.63 -34.42
CA GLN A 186 -69.50 -95.30 -34.74
C GLN A 186 -69.38 -96.21 -35.96
N MET A 187 -68.70 -95.76 -37.03
CA MET A 187 -68.48 -96.55 -38.25
C MET A 187 -67.52 -97.73 -38.02
N SER A 188 -66.56 -97.58 -37.10
CA SER A 188 -65.59 -98.62 -36.73
C SER A 188 -66.11 -99.57 -35.65
N SER A 189 -67.30 -99.31 -35.10
CA SER A 189 -67.94 -100.20 -34.15
C SER A 189 -68.44 -101.45 -34.91
N PRO A 190 -68.18 -102.67 -34.41
CA PRO A 190 -68.61 -103.88 -35.09
C PRO A 190 -70.13 -103.84 -35.27
N MET A 191 -70.60 -103.95 -36.52
CA MET A 191 -72.03 -104.09 -36.80
C MET A 191 -72.55 -105.23 -35.93
N ARG A 192 -73.36 -104.91 -34.92
CA ARG A 192 -74.08 -105.92 -34.16
C ARG A 192 -75.04 -106.57 -35.14
N MET A 193 -74.60 -107.69 -35.71
CA MET A 193 -75.42 -108.60 -36.49
C MET A 193 -76.53 -109.06 -35.54
N VAL A 194 -77.69 -108.43 -35.64
CA VAL A 194 -78.89 -108.84 -34.91
C VAL A 194 -79.21 -110.27 -35.33
N PRO A 195 -79.28 -111.24 -34.40
CA PRO A 195 -79.71 -112.58 -34.75
C PRO A 195 -81.18 -112.51 -35.15
N PHE A 196 -81.46 -112.79 -36.42
CA PHE A 196 -82.79 -113.11 -36.93
C PHE A 196 -83.12 -114.56 -36.52
N PHE A 197 -83.69 -114.73 -35.34
CA PHE A 197 -84.51 -115.88 -34.94
C PHE A 197 -85.63 -115.29 -34.05
N GLY A 198 -86.93 -115.37 -34.30
CA GLY A 198 -87.72 -116.34 -35.06
C GLY A 198 -88.48 -117.21 -34.07
N GLN A 199 -89.68 -116.75 -33.65
CA GLN A 199 -90.72 -117.42 -32.82
C GLN A 199 -90.34 -117.91 -31.41
#